data_AF-A0A4R1RRG5-F1
#
_entry.id   AF-A0A4R1RRG5-F1
#
_cell.length_a   1.000
_cell.length_b   1.000
_cell.length_c   1.000
_cell.angle_alpha   90.00
_cell.angle_beta   90.00
_cell.angle_gamma   90.00
#
_symmetry.space_group_name_H-M   'P 1'
#
loop_
_entity.id
_entity.type
_entity.pdbx_description
1 polymer ?
#
loop_
_entity_poly.entity_id
_entity_poly.type
_entity_poly.pdbx_seq_one_letter_code
_entity_poly.pdbx_strand_id
1 'polypeptide(L)'
;MKKSTTKHAFMPKMYCNIFGHDYQVSKKVTYHVKEYTCSHCKKQLTTNSNGSLIELTPKFKEINDILERIHNSRMERSKEKRLVSSIY
;
A
#
# COMPACT_ATOMS: atom_id res chain seq x y z
N MET A 1 -7.27 30.00 31.10
CA MET A 1 -7.97 28.73 30.78
C MET A 1 -6.95 27.61 30.64
N LYS A 2 -7.06 26.57 31.47
CA LYS A 2 -6.17 25.39 31.47
C LYS A 2 -6.46 24.57 30.21
N LYS A 3 -5.45 24.33 29.36
CA LYS A 3 -5.57 23.44 28.19
C LYS A 3 -5.59 21.99 28.70
N SER A 4 -6.73 21.34 28.61
CA SER A 4 -6.89 19.92 28.93
C SER A 4 -6.37 19.08 27.76
N THR A 5 -5.15 18.57 27.86
CA THR A 5 -4.63 17.51 26.98
C THR A 5 -5.20 16.17 27.41
N THR A 6 -6.42 15.86 26.99
CA THR A 6 -6.94 14.49 27.04
C THR A 6 -6.22 13.65 25.99
N LYS A 7 -5.05 13.11 26.38
CA LYS A 7 -4.46 11.96 25.72
C LYS A 7 -5.37 10.76 25.95
N HIS A 8 -6.47 10.69 25.19
CA HIS A 8 -7.27 9.49 25.15
C HIS A 8 -6.38 8.38 24.60
N ALA A 9 -6.05 7.42 25.46
CA ALA A 9 -5.49 6.14 25.08
C ALA A 9 -6.52 5.45 24.17
N PHE A 10 -6.50 5.81 22.90
CA PHE A 10 -7.45 5.36 21.91
C PHE A 10 -7.08 3.93 21.54
N MET A 11 -7.77 2.97 22.16
CA MET A 11 -7.72 1.55 21.83
C MET A 11 -8.04 1.37 20.33
N PRO A 12 -7.03 1.23 19.45
CA PRO A 12 -7.24 1.42 18.01
C PRO A 12 -8.11 0.33 17.38
N LYS A 13 -8.17 -0.85 18.03
CA LYS A 13 -8.97 -1.99 17.60
C LYS A 13 -10.48 -1.75 17.76
N MET A 14 -10.91 -1.08 18.82
CA MET A 14 -12.34 -0.84 19.08
C MET A 14 -12.93 0.16 18.10
N TYR A 15 -12.14 1.16 17.68
CA TYR A 15 -12.57 2.11 16.65
C TYR A 15 -12.87 1.44 15.32
N CYS A 16 -11.98 0.56 14.83
CA CYS A 16 -12.21 -0.13 13.56
C CYS A 16 -13.46 -1.02 13.55
N ASN A 17 -13.82 -1.59 14.70
CA ASN A 17 -15.02 -2.42 14.81
C ASN A 17 -16.32 -1.60 14.73
N ILE A 18 -16.30 -0.32 15.13
CA ILE A 18 -17.48 0.55 15.17
C ILE A 18 -17.58 1.40 13.90
N PHE A 19 -16.46 1.97 13.44
CA PHE A 19 -16.43 2.93 12.33
C PHE A 19 -15.90 2.34 11.02
N GLY A 20 -15.41 1.11 11.05
CA GLY A 20 -14.74 0.48 9.91
C GLY A 20 -13.25 0.81 9.84
N HIS A 21 -12.58 0.19 8.88
CA HIS A 21 -11.14 0.34 8.69
C HIS A 21 -10.82 1.56 7.80
N ASP A 22 -10.00 2.47 8.31
CA ASP A 22 -9.38 3.51 7.51
C ASP A 22 -8.07 2.98 6.89
N TYR A 23 -8.15 2.45 5.67
CA TYR A 23 -7.03 1.89 4.93
C TYR A 23 -6.29 2.96 4.12
N GLN A 24 -4.99 3.09 4.36
CA GLN A 24 -4.12 4.01 3.62
C GLN A 24 -3.11 3.22 2.79
N VAL A 25 -2.77 3.71 1.59
CA VAL A 25 -1.78 3.05 0.72
C VAL A 25 -0.41 3.08 1.41
N SER A 26 0.11 1.91 1.77
CA SER A 26 1.43 1.76 2.40
C SER A 26 2.53 1.53 1.37
N LYS A 27 2.23 0.85 0.26
CA LYS A 27 3.19 0.57 -0.81
C LYS A 27 2.49 0.54 -2.18
N LYS A 28 3.11 1.14 -3.19
CA LYS A 28 2.67 1.05 -4.59
C LYS A 28 3.55 0.04 -5.31
N VAL A 29 3.11 -1.21 -5.38
CA VAL A 29 3.87 -2.33 -5.96
C VAL A 29 3.98 -2.17 -7.47
N THR A 30 2.85 -1.90 -8.13
CA THR A 30 2.76 -1.52 -9.54
C THR A 30 1.70 -0.43 -9.71
N TYR A 31 1.34 -0.09 -10.95
CA TYR A 31 0.20 0.80 -11.21
C TYR A 31 -1.13 0.25 -10.66
N HIS A 32 -1.31 -1.07 -10.69
CA HIS A 32 -2.57 -1.74 -10.32
C HIS A 32 -2.51 -2.43 -8.96
N VAL A 33 -1.33 -2.88 -8.54
CA VAL A 33 -1.15 -3.60 -7.27
C VAL A 33 -0.63 -2.63 -6.21
N LYS A 34 -1.36 -2.53 -5.10
CA LYS A 34 -1.03 -1.67 -3.97
C LYS A 34 -1.21 -2.46 -2.68
N GLU A 35 -0.39 -2.13 -1.69
CA GLU A 35 -0.56 -2.56 -0.30
C GLU A 35 -1.20 -1.43 0.49
N TYR A 36 -2.01 -1.81 1.47
CA TYR A 36 -2.75 -0.90 2.31
C TYR A 36 -2.55 -1.28 3.76
N THR A 37 -2.45 -0.29 4.63
CA THR A 37 -2.38 -0.48 6.07
C THR A 37 -3.42 0.38 6.74
N CYS A 38 -4.20 -0.21 7.65
CA CYS A 38 -5.15 0.55 8.43
C CYS A 38 -4.42 1.47 9.42
N SER A 39 -4.74 2.76 9.41
CA SER A 39 -4.11 3.78 10.26
C SER A 39 -4.26 3.46 11.75
N HIS A 40 -5.41 2.88 12.13
CA HIS A 40 -5.75 2.54 13.51
C HIS A 40 -5.29 1.15 13.93
N CYS A 41 -5.83 0.07 13.33
CA CYS A 41 -5.57 -1.29 13.81
C CYS A 41 -4.35 -1.99 13.18
N LYS A 42 -3.68 -1.34 12.22
CA LYS A 42 -2.51 -1.88 11.48
C LYS A 42 -2.78 -3.17 10.69
N LYS A 43 -4.04 -3.52 10.43
CA LYS A 43 -4.40 -4.58 9.50
C LYS A 43 -3.90 -4.22 8.09
N GLN A 44 -3.31 -5.20 7.41
CA GLN A 44 -2.68 -5.00 6.11
C GLN A 44 -3.44 -5.76 5.01
N LEU A 45 -3.65 -5.11 3.87
CA LEU A 45 -4.32 -5.66 2.70
C LEU A 45 -3.47 -5.42 1.45
N THR A 46 -3.73 -6.16 0.39
CA THR A 46 -3.16 -5.95 -0.95
C THR A 46 -4.22 -6.12 -2.03
N THR A 47 -4.03 -5.48 -3.18
CA THR A 47 -4.84 -5.73 -4.37
C THR A 47 -4.43 -7.05 -5.03
N ASN A 48 -5.40 -7.92 -5.34
CA ASN A 48 -5.15 -9.16 -6.08
C ASN A 48 -5.26 -8.97 -7.60
N SER A 49 -5.06 -10.04 -8.38
CA SER A 49 -5.15 -10.01 -9.85
C SER A 49 -6.51 -9.58 -10.39
N ASN A 50 -7.57 -9.76 -9.61
CA ASN A 50 -8.95 -9.44 -9.99
C ASN A 50 -9.38 -8.05 -9.48
N GLY A 51 -8.46 -7.28 -8.87
CA GLY A 51 -8.73 -5.94 -8.33
C GLY A 51 -9.35 -5.91 -6.93
N SER A 52 -9.62 -7.06 -6.31
CA SER A 52 -10.15 -7.13 -4.94
C SER A 52 -9.07 -6.90 -3.89
N LEU A 53 -9.46 -6.35 -2.74
CA LEU A 53 -8.59 -6.27 -1.57
C LEU A 53 -8.63 -7.58 -0.79
N ILE A 54 -7.46 -8.15 -0.56
CA ILE A 54 -7.26 -9.39 0.22
C ILE A 54 -6.21 -9.15 1.30
N GLU A 55 -6.13 -10.04 2.29
CA GLU A 55 -5.14 -9.93 3.36
C GLU A 55 -3.71 -10.00 2.83
N LEU A 56 -2.84 -9.10 3.31
CA LEU A 56 -1.41 -9.13 3.00
C LEU A 56 -0.72 -10.19 3.86
N THR A 57 -0.75 -11.43 3.38
CA THR A 57 -0.01 -12.54 3.99
C THR A 57 1.48 -12.47 3.66
N PRO A 58 2.36 -13.19 4.38
CA PRO A 58 3.78 -13.27 4.03
C PRO A 58 4.01 -13.71 2.58
N LYS A 59 3.23 -14.68 2.09
CA LYS A 59 3.26 -15.13 0.70
C LYS A 59 2.94 -14.00 -0.28
N PHE A 60 1.90 -13.21 -0.01
CA PHE A 60 1.56 -12.08 -0.89
C PHE A 60 2.61 -10.97 -0.84
N LYS A 61 3.26 -10.77 0.32
CA LYS A 61 4.36 -9.82 0.44
C LYS A 61 5.56 -10.21 -0.44
N GLU A 62 5.96 -11.48 -0.41
CA GLU A 62 7.02 -11.99 -1.30
C GLU A 62 6.66 -11.82 -2.78
N ILE A 63 5.43 -12.17 -3.15
CA ILE A 63 4.94 -12.00 -4.53
C ILE A 63 5.00 -10.51 -4.94
N ASN A 64 4.54 -9.61 -4.07
CA ASN A 64 4.55 -8.18 -4.32
C ASN A 64 5.98 -7.63 -4.48
N ASP A 65 6.92 -8.04 -3.64
CA ASP A 65 8.31 -7.60 -3.74
C ASP A 65 8.96 -8.04 -5.07
N ILE A 66 8.65 -9.25 -5.54
CA ILE A 66 9.09 -9.74 -6.86
C ILE A 66 8.43 -8.92 -7.99
N LEU A 67 7.11 -8.69 -7.89
CA LEU A 67 6.37 -7.91 -8.89
C LEU A 67 6.89 -6.48 -9.01
N GLU A 68 7.19 -5.82 -7.89
CA GLU A 68 7.77 -4.47 -7.87
C GLU A 68 9.11 -4.45 -8.58
N ARG A 69 10.00 -5.41 -8.30
CA ARG A 69 11.30 -5.50 -8.98
C ARG A 69 11.16 -5.65 -10.49
N ILE A 70 10.27 -6.54 -10.95
CA ILE A 70 10.02 -6.76 -12.37
C ILE A 70 9.43 -5.50 -13.02
N HIS A 71 8.46 -4.86 -12.36
CA HIS A 71 7.83 -3.64 -12.83
C HIS A 71 8.84 -2.51 -13.00
N ASN A 72 9.67 -2.26 -11.99
CA ASN A 72 10.69 -1.21 -12.02
C ASN A 72 11.72 -1.48 -13.12
N SER A 73 12.18 -2.73 -13.27
CA SER A 73 13.09 -3.09 -14.37
C SER A 73 12.49 -2.83 -15.76
N ARG A 74 11.20 -3.13 -15.96
CA ARG A 74 10.50 -2.83 -17.21
C ARG A 74 10.36 -1.33 -17.44
N MET A 75 10.06 -0.56 -16.39
CA MET A 75 9.92 0.89 -16.47
C MET A 75 11.23 1.57 -16.87
N GLU A 76 12.35 1.18 -16.28
CA GLU A 76 13.67 1.75 -16.64
C GLU A 76 14.02 1.44 -18.11
N ARG A 77 13.81 0.20 -18.57
CA ARG A 77 14.02 -0.16 -19.98
C ARG A 77 13.12 0.64 -20.93
N SER A 78 11.87 0.87 -20.55
CA SER A 78 10.94 1.69 -21.36
C SER A 78 11.35 3.16 -21.40
N LYS A 79 11.89 3.71 -20.30
CA LYS A 79 12.44 5.08 -20.27
C LYS A 79 13.64 5.20 -21.19
N GLU A 80 14.58 4.26 -21.12
CA GLU A 80 15.77 4.22 -21.99
C GLU A 80 15.37 4.21 -23.48
N LYS A 81 14.44 3.32 -23.87
CA LYS A 81 13.92 3.27 -25.24
C LYS A 81 13.29 4.59 -25.67
N ARG A 82 12.52 5.23 -24.79
CA ARG A 82 11.90 6.54 -25.08
C ARG A 82 12.98 7.61 -25.31
N LEU A 83 14.02 7.66 -24.47
CA LEU A 83 15.12 8.62 -24.63
C LEU A 83 15.84 8.41 -25.96
N VAL A 84 16.19 7.17 -26.31
CA VAL A 84 16.82 6.84 -27.59
C VAL A 84 15.94 7.27 -28.77
N SER A 85 14.63 6.99 -28.72
CA SER A 85 13.69 7.40 -29.79
C SER A 85 13.47 8.91 -29.91
N SER A 86 13.85 9.70 -28.90
CA SER A 86 13.75 11.17 -28.96
C SER A 86 15.02 11.84 -29.48
N ILE A 87 16.13 11.09 -29.59
CA ILE A 87 17.40 11.58 -30.12
C ILE A 87 17.45 11.43 -31.66
N TYR A 88 16.71 10.46 -32.21
CA TYR A 88 16.54 10.24 -33.64
C TYR A 88 15.24 10.86 -34.14
#